data_AF-A0A838U0E5-F1
#
_entry.id   AF-A0A838U0E5-F1
#
_cell.length_a   1.000
_cell.length_b   1.000
_cell.length_c   1.000
_cell.angle_alpha   90.00
_cell.angle_beta   90.00
_cell.angle_gamma   90.00
#
_symmetry.space_group_name_H-M   'P 1'
#
loop_
_entity.id
_entity.type
_entity.pdbx_description
1 polymer ?
#
loop_
_entity_poly.entity_id
_entity_poly.type
_entity_poly.pdbx_seq_one_letter_code
_entity_poly.pdbx_strand_id
1 'polypeptide(L)'
;MPKFLRNFAKTILQPVQMVKLAKAMIPGCIIAIILGFCFDLYFGFHLNGYLFSYLNNFGIPLPSHGAFLDPLGTSGLGKLLLISGYVGIGMVSFGLVLGIINSLRDGQKKHVISKVGWLLFGWGIVLLGLGLLHHENINPLQNSVGIVYFALIFAGVGLMFYGEGPRAIMELPSIISHILSFTRLVGILLASVILADVIDFIFLSTLNQSIPLIILGVSIFFIGHLFNIILGVFEPGIQGARLLYVEFFSKFYHGNGRPFKPFGIRRRFTNDQYDIEK
;
A
#
# COMPACT_ATOMS: atom_id res chain seq x y z
N MET A 1 -9.65 -37.56 2.11
CA MET A 1 -9.01 -36.31 2.60
C MET A 1 -8.69 -36.45 4.09
N PRO A 2 -7.44 -36.25 4.53
CA PRO A 2 -7.04 -36.38 5.94
C PRO A 2 -7.89 -35.45 6.85
N LYS A 3 -8.25 -35.91 8.06
CA LYS A 3 -9.08 -35.12 9.00
C LYS A 3 -8.49 -33.73 9.29
N PHE A 4 -7.17 -33.62 9.30
CA PHE A 4 -6.45 -32.37 9.51
C PHE A 4 -6.71 -31.35 8.39
N LEU A 5 -6.54 -31.75 7.13
CA LEU A 5 -6.81 -30.91 5.95
C LEU A 5 -8.29 -30.51 5.84
N ARG A 6 -9.21 -31.43 6.17
CA ARG A 6 -10.66 -31.12 6.17
C ARG A 6 -11.03 -30.11 7.23
N ASN A 7 -10.44 -30.20 8.42
CA ASN A 7 -10.70 -29.26 9.51
C ASN A 7 -10.03 -27.91 9.25
N PHE A 8 -8.82 -27.89 8.70
CA PHE A 8 -8.14 -26.65 8.28
C PHE A 8 -8.93 -25.93 7.18
N ALA A 9 -9.36 -26.67 6.14
CA ALA A 9 -10.21 -26.14 5.09
C ALA A 9 -11.53 -25.60 5.64
N LYS A 10 -12.25 -26.34 6.51
CA LYS A 10 -13.50 -25.86 7.12
C LYS A 10 -13.33 -24.66 8.06
N THR A 11 -12.13 -24.43 8.59
CA THR A 11 -11.85 -23.29 9.49
C THR A 11 -11.55 -22.01 8.69
N ILE A 12 -10.94 -22.14 7.50
CA ILE A 12 -10.66 -21.02 6.57
C ILE A 12 -11.83 -20.75 5.62
N LEU A 13 -12.52 -21.80 5.14
CA LEU A 13 -13.59 -21.74 4.14
C LEU A 13 -14.99 -21.80 4.78
N GLN A 14 -15.21 -21.20 5.95
CA GLN A 14 -16.60 -21.00 6.37
C GLN A 14 -17.27 -20.06 5.35
N PRO A 15 -18.43 -20.43 4.76
CA PRO A 15 -19.03 -19.67 3.67
C PRO A 15 -19.27 -18.21 4.07
N VAL A 16 -19.60 -17.95 5.34
CA VAL A 16 -19.78 -16.59 5.89
C VAL A 16 -18.47 -15.78 5.90
N GLN A 17 -17.33 -16.40 6.23
CA GLN A 17 -16.03 -15.72 6.28
C GLN A 17 -15.54 -15.38 4.87
N MET A 18 -15.69 -16.31 3.93
CA MET A 18 -15.38 -16.10 2.51
C MET A 18 -16.24 -15.00 1.89
N VAL A 19 -17.54 -14.93 2.21
CA VAL A 19 -18.41 -13.84 1.74
C VAL A 19 -17.98 -12.48 2.29
N LYS A 20 -17.55 -12.40 3.56
CA LYS A 20 -17.03 -11.15 4.13
C LYS A 20 -15.73 -10.72 3.46
N LEU A 21 -14.82 -11.67 3.22
CA LEU A 21 -13.56 -11.40 2.54
C LEU A 21 -13.80 -10.95 1.09
N ALA A 22 -14.68 -11.63 0.36
CA ALA A 22 -15.07 -11.24 -1.00
C ALA A 22 -15.67 -9.82 -1.02
N LYS A 23 -16.60 -9.49 -0.10
CA LYS A 23 -17.17 -8.13 0.00
C LYS A 23 -16.11 -7.06 0.27
N ALA A 24 -15.10 -7.37 1.09
CA ALA A 24 -13.99 -6.46 1.35
C ALA A 24 -13.03 -6.32 0.15
N MET A 25 -12.90 -7.35 -0.70
CA MET A 25 -12.03 -7.32 -1.88
C MET A 25 -12.62 -6.57 -3.08
N ILE A 26 -13.94 -6.58 -3.25
CA ILE A 26 -14.63 -5.89 -4.37
C ILE A 26 -14.14 -4.44 -4.58
N PRO A 27 -14.11 -3.54 -3.58
CA PRO A 27 -13.62 -2.17 -3.79
C PRO A 27 -12.14 -2.13 -4.20
N GLY A 28 -11.33 -3.06 -3.68
CA GLY A 28 -9.93 -3.20 -4.09
C GLY A 28 -9.80 -3.59 -5.56
N CYS A 29 -10.63 -4.52 -6.04
CA CYS A 29 -10.66 -4.90 -7.46
C CYS A 29 -11.07 -3.73 -8.37
N ILE A 30 -12.04 -2.91 -7.96
CA ILE A 30 -12.46 -1.73 -8.73
C ILE A 30 -11.30 -0.74 -8.86
N ILE A 31 -10.60 -0.45 -7.77
CA ILE A 31 -9.42 0.42 -7.78
C ILE A 31 -8.30 -0.20 -8.61
N ALA A 32 -8.08 -1.51 -8.52
CA ALA A 32 -7.08 -2.22 -9.31
C ALA A 32 -7.37 -2.16 -10.81
N ILE A 33 -8.64 -2.24 -11.24
CA ILE A 33 -9.02 -2.08 -12.65
C ILE A 33 -8.72 -0.66 -13.14
N ILE A 34 -9.05 0.37 -12.34
CA ILE A 34 -8.77 1.77 -12.67
C ILE A 34 -7.26 2.01 -12.77
N LEU A 35 -6.48 1.49 -11.82
CA LEU A 35 -5.03 1.60 -11.82
C LEU A 35 -4.41 0.80 -12.98
N GLY A 36 -4.90 -0.40 -13.28
CA GLY A 36 -4.46 -1.20 -14.42
C GLY A 36 -4.67 -0.48 -15.75
N PHE A 37 -5.80 0.23 -15.90
CA PHE A 37 -6.03 1.13 -17.03
C PHE A 37 -5.00 2.27 -17.07
N CYS A 38 -4.70 2.89 -15.92
CA CYS A 38 -3.74 3.99 -15.81
C CYS A 38 -2.29 3.57 -16.15
N PHE A 39 -1.91 2.35 -15.75
CA PHE A 39 -0.59 1.78 -16.02
C PHE A 39 -0.44 1.15 -17.41
N ASP A 40 -1.53 1.03 -18.18
CA ASP A 40 -1.58 0.33 -19.46
C ASP A 40 -1.05 -1.12 -19.41
N LEU A 41 -1.48 -1.87 -18.39
CA LEU A 41 -1.04 -3.24 -18.18
C LEU A 41 -2.23 -4.18 -18.22
N TYR A 42 -2.52 -4.68 -19.42
CA TYR A 42 -3.54 -5.69 -19.65
C TYR A 42 -2.88 -7.04 -19.84
N PHE A 43 -2.72 -7.78 -18.74
CA PHE A 43 -2.10 -9.10 -18.81
C PHE A 43 -0.66 -9.05 -19.37
N GLY A 44 0.06 -7.93 -19.14
CA GLY A 44 1.40 -7.64 -19.67
C GLY A 44 1.42 -6.95 -21.05
N PHE A 45 0.29 -6.94 -21.78
CA PHE A 45 0.18 -6.23 -23.05
C PHE A 45 -0.18 -4.75 -22.88
N HIS A 46 0.52 -3.91 -23.63
CA HIS A 46 0.33 -2.46 -23.72
C HIS A 46 -0.76 -2.13 -24.76
N LEU A 47 -2.02 -2.33 -24.37
CA LEU A 47 -3.20 -2.17 -25.26
C LEU A 47 -3.58 -0.70 -25.47
N ASN A 48 -3.36 0.18 -24.48
CA ASN A 48 -3.57 1.62 -24.62
C ASN A 48 -2.52 2.28 -25.52
N GLY A 49 -1.34 1.69 -25.75
CA GLY A 49 -0.42 2.16 -26.79
C GLY A 49 -1.08 2.33 -28.16
N TYR A 50 -1.99 1.42 -28.53
CA TYR A 50 -2.76 1.50 -29.78
C TYR A 50 -3.90 2.54 -29.71
N LEU A 51 -4.58 2.63 -28.56
CA LEU A 51 -5.68 3.57 -28.33
C LEU A 51 -5.19 5.03 -28.28
N PHE A 52 -4.06 5.27 -27.61
CA PHE A 52 -3.42 6.58 -27.45
C PHE A 52 -2.77 7.04 -28.75
N SER A 53 -2.19 6.12 -29.55
CA SER A 53 -1.75 6.44 -30.91
C SER A 53 -2.93 6.89 -31.80
N TYR A 54 -4.09 6.24 -31.67
CA TYR A 54 -5.32 6.64 -32.38
C TYR A 54 -5.86 8.00 -31.89
N LEU A 55 -5.81 8.28 -30.58
CA LEU A 55 -6.24 9.56 -29.98
C LEU A 55 -5.26 10.72 -30.22
N ASN A 56 -3.95 10.45 -30.34
CA ASN A 56 -2.94 11.47 -30.65
C ASN A 56 -3.09 11.97 -32.10
N ASN A 57 -3.56 11.11 -33.01
CA ASN A 57 -3.98 11.52 -34.35
C ASN A 57 -5.20 12.48 -34.34
N PHE A 58 -5.97 12.53 -33.24
CA PHE A 58 -7.08 13.47 -33.02
C PHE A 58 -6.66 14.76 -32.29
N GLY A 59 -5.35 14.99 -32.05
CA GLY A 59 -4.83 16.28 -31.58
C GLY A 59 -4.86 16.52 -30.07
N ILE A 60 -5.07 15.48 -29.26
CA ILE A 60 -4.90 15.56 -27.81
C ILE A 60 -3.47 15.06 -27.50
N PRO A 61 -2.60 15.87 -26.86
CA PRO A 61 -1.24 15.46 -26.56
C PRO A 61 -1.24 14.48 -25.37
N LEU A 62 -1.37 13.19 -25.66
CA LEU A 62 -1.19 12.13 -24.67
C LEU A 62 0.17 11.42 -24.86
N PRO A 63 0.74 10.82 -23.80
CA PRO A 63 2.05 10.16 -23.87
C PRO A 63 2.07 9.04 -24.92
N SER A 64 3.07 9.07 -25.81
CA SER A 64 3.27 8.12 -26.91
C SER A 64 3.58 6.68 -26.47
N HIS A 65 3.77 6.44 -25.17
CA HIS A 65 4.05 5.11 -24.59
C HIS A 65 2.78 4.41 -24.05
N GLY A 66 1.58 4.98 -24.19
CA GLY A 66 0.32 4.34 -23.77
C GLY A 66 0.03 4.32 -22.27
N ALA A 67 1.07 4.43 -21.42
CA ALA A 67 0.96 4.47 -19.95
C ALA A 67 1.08 5.91 -19.39
N PHE A 68 0.23 6.28 -18.42
CA PHE A 68 0.37 7.54 -17.67
C PHE A 68 1.52 7.51 -16.66
N LEU A 69 1.84 6.33 -16.17
CA LEU A 69 2.96 6.03 -15.28
C LEU A 69 3.63 4.76 -15.81
N ASP A 70 4.72 4.88 -16.55
CA ASP A 70 5.50 3.71 -16.94
C ASP A 70 6.27 3.17 -15.72
N PRO A 71 5.96 1.98 -15.19
CA PRO A 71 6.66 1.42 -14.04
C PRO A 71 8.09 0.95 -14.35
N LEU A 72 8.42 0.73 -15.62
CA LEU A 72 9.72 0.19 -16.04
C LEU A 72 10.72 1.31 -16.40
N GLY A 73 10.23 2.47 -16.85
CA GLY A 73 11.07 3.63 -17.12
C GLY A 73 11.69 4.26 -15.86
N THR A 74 12.96 4.68 -15.93
CA THR A 74 13.68 5.31 -14.80
C THR A 74 12.96 6.55 -14.24
N SER A 75 12.37 7.38 -15.10
CA SER A 75 11.58 8.55 -14.69
C SER A 75 10.22 8.18 -14.09
N GLY A 76 9.63 7.05 -14.48
CA GLY A 76 8.35 6.60 -13.97
C GLY A 76 8.48 5.88 -12.62
N LEU A 77 9.53 5.08 -12.44
CA LEU A 77 9.93 4.51 -11.15
C LEU A 77 10.10 5.58 -10.07
N GLY A 78 10.81 6.67 -10.37
CA GLY A 78 10.99 7.78 -9.45
C GLY A 78 9.66 8.43 -9.03
N LYS A 79 8.75 8.64 -9.99
CA LYS A 79 7.39 9.14 -9.73
C LYS A 79 6.57 8.17 -8.87
N LEU A 80 6.64 6.87 -9.13
CA LEU A 80 5.97 5.82 -8.36
C LEU A 80 6.46 5.75 -6.91
N LEU A 81 7.78 5.80 -6.71
CA LEU A 81 8.38 5.84 -5.38
C LEU A 81 7.92 7.08 -4.61
N LEU A 82 7.85 8.23 -5.28
CA LEU A 82 7.35 9.48 -4.71
C LEU A 82 5.85 9.41 -4.38
N ILE A 83 5.01 8.82 -5.25
CA ILE A 83 3.59 8.57 -4.97
C ILE A 83 3.42 7.67 -3.74
N SER A 84 4.19 6.57 -3.68
CA SER A 84 4.19 5.65 -2.54
C SER A 84 4.63 6.32 -1.25
N GLY A 85 5.66 7.18 -1.32
CA GLY A 85 6.07 8.04 -0.22
C GLY A 85 4.92 8.89 0.27
N TYR A 86 4.24 9.62 -0.62
CA TYR A 86 3.07 10.45 -0.27
C TYR A 86 1.94 9.67 0.39
N VAL A 87 1.63 8.47 -0.13
CA VAL A 87 0.64 7.58 0.49
C VAL A 87 1.07 7.19 1.90
N GLY A 88 2.35 6.85 2.09
CA GLY A 88 2.90 6.52 3.42
C GLY A 88 2.81 7.67 4.40
N ILE A 89 3.15 8.88 3.96
CA ILE A 89 3.04 10.11 4.76
C ILE A 89 1.59 10.37 5.16
N GLY A 90 0.67 10.25 4.19
CA GLY A 90 -0.76 10.44 4.42
C GLY A 90 -1.29 9.46 5.46
N MET A 91 -0.98 8.16 5.32
CA MET A 91 -1.43 7.11 6.23
C MET A 91 -0.81 7.24 7.63
N VAL A 92 0.49 7.48 7.73
CA VAL A 92 1.17 7.68 9.03
C VAL A 92 0.66 8.94 9.71
N SER A 93 0.48 10.04 8.98
CA SER A 93 -0.09 11.28 9.51
C SER A 93 -1.52 11.06 10.00
N PHE A 94 -2.35 10.36 9.23
CA PHE A 94 -3.71 10.03 9.63
C PHE A 94 -3.74 9.19 10.92
N GLY A 95 -2.84 8.20 11.04
CA GLY A 95 -2.70 7.41 12.24
C GLY A 95 -2.27 8.23 13.47
N LEU A 96 -1.34 9.17 13.29
CA LEU A 96 -0.92 10.09 14.35
C LEU A 96 -2.04 11.06 14.75
N VAL A 97 -2.82 11.58 13.80
CA VAL A 97 -3.98 12.43 14.07
C VAL A 97 -5.02 11.70 14.90
N LEU A 98 -5.36 10.46 14.54
CA LEU A 98 -6.23 9.61 15.37
C LEU A 98 -5.62 9.37 16.76
N GLY A 99 -4.29 9.19 16.82
CA GLY A 99 -3.54 9.08 18.05
C GLY A 99 -3.66 10.31 18.95
N ILE A 100 -3.62 11.52 18.36
CA ILE A 100 -3.80 12.80 19.05
C ILE A 100 -5.23 12.91 19.58
N ILE A 101 -6.24 12.58 18.76
CA ILE A 101 -7.65 12.61 19.14
C ILE A 101 -7.90 11.68 20.33
N ASN A 102 -7.33 10.48 20.31
CA ASN A 102 -7.46 9.54 21.42
C ASN A 102 -6.80 10.06 22.70
N SER A 103 -5.57 10.57 22.61
CA SER A 103 -4.86 11.15 23.76
C SER A 103 -5.53 12.41 24.32
N LEU A 104 -6.23 13.18 23.47
CA LEU A 104 -7.04 14.31 23.91
C LEU A 104 -8.27 13.85 24.69
N ARG A 105 -8.90 12.74 24.26
CA ARG A 105 -10.03 12.11 24.96
C ARG A 105 -9.63 11.56 26.32
N ASP A 106 -8.42 11.05 26.45
CA ASP A 106 -7.85 10.56 27.71
C ASP A 106 -7.39 11.71 28.64
N GLY A 107 -7.42 12.97 28.18
CA GLY A 107 -7.07 14.16 28.96
C GLY A 107 -5.58 14.37 29.21
N GLN A 108 -4.70 13.55 28.62
CA GLN A 108 -3.25 13.57 28.89
C GLN A 108 -2.52 14.57 27.96
N LYS A 109 -2.49 15.85 28.39
CA LYS A 109 -1.92 16.96 27.61
C LYS A 109 -0.45 16.76 27.18
N LYS A 110 0.38 16.09 28.00
CA LYS A 110 1.79 15.82 27.67
C LYS A 110 1.95 14.84 26.50
N HIS A 111 1.13 13.80 26.44
CA HIS A 111 1.18 12.84 25.33
C HIS A 111 0.62 13.42 24.03
N VAL A 112 -0.35 14.34 24.12
CA VAL A 112 -0.81 15.11 22.95
C VAL A 112 0.33 15.92 22.34
N ILE A 113 1.08 16.66 23.17
CA ILE A 113 2.23 17.46 22.71
C ILE A 113 3.28 16.60 22.02
N SER A 114 3.57 15.41 22.58
CA SER A 114 4.50 14.48 21.95
C SER A 114 4.02 14.01 20.57
N LYS A 115 2.76 13.59 20.45
CA LYS A 115 2.19 13.13 19.16
C LYS A 115 2.14 14.23 18.10
N VAL A 116 1.96 15.48 18.50
CA VAL A 116 2.11 16.64 17.60
C VAL A 116 3.57 16.80 17.16
N GLY A 117 4.52 16.65 18.08
CA GLY A 117 5.95 16.66 17.76
C GLY A 117 6.34 15.57 16.75
N TRP A 118 5.83 14.35 16.94
CA TRP A 118 6.00 13.24 16.00
C TRP A 118 5.47 13.55 14.59
N LEU A 119 4.32 14.23 14.50
CA LEU A 119 3.73 14.64 13.22
C LEU A 119 4.58 15.71 12.53
N LEU A 120 5.04 16.74 13.27
CA LEU A 120 5.90 17.79 12.74
C LEU A 120 7.26 17.26 12.28
N PHE A 121 7.87 16.36 13.06
CA PHE A 121 9.12 15.70 12.72
C PHE A 121 8.97 14.86 11.44
N GLY A 122 7.92 14.04 11.35
CA GLY A 122 7.61 13.24 10.17
C GLY A 122 7.46 14.10 8.90
N TRP A 123 6.67 15.18 8.98
CA TRP A 123 6.51 16.12 7.86
C TRP A 123 7.81 16.84 7.50
N GLY A 124 8.63 17.22 8.49
CA GLY A 124 9.92 17.88 8.27
C GLY A 124 10.90 17.02 7.45
N ILE A 125 11.06 15.75 7.83
CA ILE A 125 11.95 14.80 7.11
C ILE A 125 11.47 14.55 5.68
N VAL A 126 10.17 14.40 5.54
CA VAL A 126 9.51 14.13 4.26
C VAL A 126 9.69 15.27 3.29
N LEU A 127 9.43 16.50 3.74
CA LEU A 127 9.57 17.69 2.91
C LEU A 127 11.03 17.93 2.53
N LEU A 128 11.96 17.68 3.46
CA LEU A 128 13.39 17.70 3.17
C LEU A 128 13.77 16.64 2.11
N GLY A 129 13.29 15.41 2.26
CA GLY A 129 13.51 14.33 1.30
C GLY A 129 12.92 14.66 -0.08
N LEU A 130 11.75 15.31 -0.13
CA LEU A 130 11.11 15.72 -1.37
C LEU A 130 11.86 16.87 -2.07
N GLY A 131 12.34 17.85 -1.29
CA GLY A 131 13.15 18.95 -1.81
C GLY A 131 14.47 18.46 -2.40
N LEU A 132 15.10 17.45 -1.78
CA LEU A 132 16.27 16.75 -2.32
C LEU A 132 15.97 16.06 -3.67
N LEU A 133 14.83 15.36 -3.77
CA LEU A 133 14.45 14.64 -5.00
C LEU A 133 14.10 15.57 -6.16
N HIS A 134 13.57 16.77 -5.90
CA HIS A 134 13.30 17.77 -6.93
C HIS A 134 14.55 18.56 -7.36
N HIS A 135 15.73 18.20 -6.85
CA HIS A 135 16.98 18.96 -7.05
C HIS A 135 16.84 20.44 -6.69
N GLU A 136 15.97 20.79 -5.75
CA GLU A 136 15.88 22.16 -5.26
C GLU A 136 17.10 22.46 -4.37
N ASN A 137 17.56 23.71 -4.41
CA ASN A 137 18.60 24.17 -3.50
C ASN A 137 18.05 24.17 -2.06
N ILE A 138 18.30 23.06 -1.36
CA ILE A 138 17.95 22.83 0.06
C ILE A 138 18.87 23.56 1.05
N ASN A 139 19.84 24.35 0.56
CA ASN A 139 20.74 25.09 1.45
C ASN A 139 19.93 26.13 2.25
N PRO A 140 19.89 26.02 3.59
CA PRO A 140 19.11 26.91 4.46
C PRO A 140 19.63 28.35 4.46
N LEU A 141 20.79 28.61 3.87
CA LEU A 141 21.37 29.95 3.71
C LEU A 141 20.94 30.65 2.42
N GLN A 142 20.40 29.93 1.43
CA GLN A 142 20.06 30.48 0.11
C GLN A 142 18.56 30.42 -0.20
N ASN A 143 17.80 29.53 0.46
CA ASN A 143 16.38 29.35 0.17
C ASN A 143 15.53 29.34 1.44
N SER A 144 14.53 30.22 1.50
CA SER A 144 13.60 30.36 2.64
C SER A 144 12.83 29.07 2.93
N VAL A 145 12.64 28.22 1.91
CA VAL A 145 11.93 26.95 2.04
C VAL A 145 12.73 25.92 2.85
N GLY A 146 14.05 25.88 2.70
CA GLY A 146 14.92 24.96 3.46
C GLY A 146 14.91 25.24 4.97
N ILE A 147 14.81 26.52 5.35
CA ILE A 147 14.69 26.95 6.76
C ILE A 147 13.42 26.35 7.40
N VAL A 148 12.31 26.34 6.67
CA VAL A 148 11.03 25.78 7.16
C VAL A 148 11.16 24.29 7.47
N TYR A 149 11.86 23.53 6.62
CA TYR A 149 12.03 22.09 6.81
C TYR A 149 12.87 21.78 8.06
N PHE A 150 14.00 22.46 8.22
CA PHE A 150 14.82 22.32 9.42
C PHE A 150 14.07 22.79 10.67
N ALA A 151 13.34 23.91 10.60
CA ALA A 151 12.53 24.40 11.71
C ALA A 151 11.47 23.38 12.15
N LEU A 152 10.79 22.72 11.20
CA LEU A 152 9.82 21.66 11.50
C LEU A 152 10.47 20.46 12.19
N ILE A 153 11.64 20.03 11.73
CA ILE A 153 12.39 18.92 12.34
C ILE A 153 12.80 19.27 13.77
N PHE A 154 13.45 20.42 13.98
CA PHE A 154 13.91 20.84 15.30
C PHE A 154 12.75 21.11 16.26
N ALA A 155 11.67 21.74 15.79
CA ALA A 155 10.46 21.94 16.59
C ALA A 155 9.80 20.61 16.97
N GLY A 156 9.72 19.66 16.02
CA GLY A 156 9.20 18.32 16.26
C GLY A 156 9.98 17.56 17.33
N VAL A 157 11.31 17.55 17.23
CA VAL A 157 12.20 16.93 18.22
C VAL A 157 12.05 17.60 19.60
N GLY A 158 11.95 18.94 19.65
CA GLY A 158 11.75 19.67 20.90
C GLY A 158 10.44 19.32 21.60
N LEU A 159 9.33 19.27 20.86
CA LEU A 159 8.01 18.90 21.39
C LEU A 159 7.97 17.45 21.86
N MET A 160 8.61 16.54 21.13
CA MET A 160 8.76 15.14 21.54
C MET A 160 9.54 15.00 22.84
N PHE A 161 10.67 15.70 22.96
CA PHE A 161 11.48 15.65 24.17
C PHE A 161 10.72 16.19 25.40
N TYR A 162 9.88 17.21 25.21
CA TYR A 162 9.02 17.74 26.27
C TYR A 162 7.91 16.76 26.69
N GLY A 163 7.32 16.03 25.73
CA GLY A 163 6.19 15.13 25.97
C GLY A 163 6.54 13.74 26.47
N GLU A 164 7.55 13.09 25.87
CA GLU A 164 7.96 11.70 26.13
C GLU A 164 9.37 11.58 26.76
N GLY A 165 10.10 12.70 26.86
CA GLY A 165 11.45 12.73 27.42
C GLY A 165 12.50 12.09 26.50
N PRO A 166 13.66 11.65 27.05
CA PRO A 166 14.75 11.05 26.29
C PRO A 166 14.38 9.78 25.52
N ARG A 167 13.28 9.11 25.90
CA ARG A 167 12.77 7.93 25.19
C ARG A 167 12.38 8.24 23.74
N ALA A 168 11.91 9.44 23.49
CA ALA A 168 11.46 9.88 22.17
C ALA A 168 12.59 9.83 21.13
N ILE A 169 13.84 10.10 21.54
CA ILE A 169 15.01 10.07 20.65
C ILE A 169 15.30 8.65 20.15
N MET A 170 15.12 7.64 21.02
CA MET A 170 15.34 6.24 20.65
C MET A 170 14.32 5.74 19.61
N GLU A 171 13.15 6.36 19.56
CA GLU A 171 12.08 6.01 18.64
C GLU A 171 12.15 6.79 17.31
N LEU A 172 12.97 7.84 17.18
CA LEU A 172 13.06 8.67 15.96
C LEU A 172 13.26 7.86 14.67
N PRO A 173 14.16 6.84 14.64
CA PRO A 173 14.34 6.01 13.45
C PRO A 173 13.06 5.25 13.06
N SER A 174 12.18 4.96 14.03
CA SER A 174 10.94 4.23 13.80
C SER A 174 10.01 4.98 12.86
N ILE A 175 9.82 6.30 13.03
CA ILE A 175 8.94 7.08 12.13
C ILE A 175 9.46 7.10 10.71
N ILE A 176 10.77 7.32 10.55
CA ILE A 176 11.41 7.29 9.22
C ILE A 176 11.21 5.90 8.59
N SER A 177 11.44 4.85 9.36
CA SER A 177 11.22 3.47 8.91
C SER A 177 9.76 3.20 8.54
N HIS A 178 8.78 3.74 9.27
CA HIS A 178 7.37 3.54 8.98
C HIS A 178 6.98 4.21 7.66
N ILE A 179 7.44 5.44 7.42
CA ILE A 179 7.18 6.16 6.17
C ILE A 179 7.86 5.44 4.99
N LEU A 180 9.14 5.07 5.14
CA LEU A 180 9.89 4.36 4.10
C LEU A 180 9.36 2.95 3.84
N SER A 181 8.70 2.30 4.80
CA SER A 181 8.16 0.95 4.60
C SER A 181 7.06 0.90 3.55
N PHE A 182 6.39 2.04 3.26
CA PHE A 182 5.44 2.13 2.15
C PHE A 182 6.10 1.98 0.78
N THR A 183 7.42 2.21 0.65
CA THR A 183 8.17 1.93 -0.59
C THR A 183 8.13 0.45 -0.97
N ARG A 184 7.67 -0.43 -0.06
CA ARG A 184 7.37 -1.83 -0.40
C ARG A 184 6.26 -1.95 -1.45
N LEU A 185 5.27 -1.06 -1.47
CA LEU A 185 4.17 -1.06 -2.46
C LEU A 185 4.71 -0.98 -3.90
N VAL A 186 5.56 0.02 -4.14
CA VAL A 186 6.81 -0.05 -4.91
C VAL A 186 7.20 -1.38 -5.53
N GLY A 187 7.99 -2.11 -4.73
CA GLY A 187 8.57 -3.38 -5.11
C GLY A 187 7.55 -4.46 -5.47
N ILE A 188 6.40 -4.54 -4.79
CA ILE A 188 5.34 -5.50 -5.14
C ILE A 188 4.81 -5.22 -6.55
N LEU A 189 4.52 -3.95 -6.84
CA LEU A 189 4.03 -3.54 -8.14
C LEU A 189 5.05 -3.91 -9.21
N LEU A 190 6.31 -3.48 -9.06
CA LEU A 190 7.36 -3.75 -10.03
C LEU A 190 7.59 -5.25 -10.24
N ALA A 191 7.61 -6.04 -9.16
CA ALA A 191 7.82 -7.48 -9.26
C ALA A 191 6.73 -8.14 -10.12
N SER A 192 5.45 -7.77 -9.93
CA SER A 192 4.35 -8.31 -10.73
C SER A 192 4.38 -7.82 -12.18
N VAL A 193 4.75 -6.55 -12.42
CA VAL A 193 4.85 -6.01 -13.79
C VAL A 193 6.01 -6.63 -14.55
N ILE A 194 7.20 -6.69 -13.96
CA ILE A 194 8.39 -7.31 -14.57
C ILE A 194 8.12 -8.78 -14.85
N LEU A 195 7.45 -9.50 -13.94
CA LEU A 195 7.10 -10.89 -14.16
C LEU A 195 6.18 -11.06 -15.38
N ALA A 196 5.15 -10.21 -15.51
CA ALA A 196 4.26 -10.22 -16.68
C ALA A 196 5.03 -9.96 -17.99
N ASP A 197 5.89 -8.94 -18.00
CA ASP A 197 6.69 -8.57 -19.16
C ASP A 197 7.66 -9.69 -19.59
N VAL A 198 8.30 -10.35 -18.64
CA VAL A 198 9.20 -11.49 -18.91
C VAL A 198 8.42 -12.68 -19.48
N ILE A 199 7.21 -12.96 -18.98
CA ILE A 199 6.36 -14.04 -19.51
C ILE A 199 5.97 -13.74 -20.97
N ASP A 200 5.56 -12.51 -21.25
CA ASP A 200 5.16 -12.09 -22.60
C ASP A 200 6.36 -12.06 -23.56
N PHE A 201 7.52 -11.61 -23.10
CA PHE A 201 8.76 -11.64 -23.87
C PHE A 201 9.16 -13.07 -24.27
N ILE A 202 9.06 -14.03 -23.34
CA ILE A 202 9.33 -15.44 -23.64
C ILE A 202 8.31 -15.97 -24.65
N PHE A 203 7.03 -15.66 -24.48
CA PHE A 203 5.96 -16.10 -25.39
C PHE A 203 6.17 -15.55 -26.81
N LEU A 204 6.38 -14.25 -26.96
CA LEU A 204 6.60 -13.62 -28.28
C LEU A 204 7.86 -14.14 -28.97
N SER A 205 8.92 -14.42 -28.20
CA SER A 205 10.17 -14.96 -28.73
C SER A 205 10.03 -16.37 -29.31
N THR A 206 9.13 -17.19 -28.76
CA THR A 206 8.93 -18.57 -29.25
C THR A 206 8.01 -18.66 -30.47
N LEU A 207 7.20 -17.63 -30.76
CA LEU A 207 6.28 -17.63 -31.92
C LEU A 207 6.99 -17.73 -33.28
N ASN A 208 8.21 -17.20 -33.38
CA ASN A 208 9.00 -17.21 -34.61
C ASN A 208 9.88 -18.46 -34.76
N GLN A 209 9.80 -19.40 -33.81
CA GLN A 209 10.65 -20.60 -33.76
C GLN A 209 9.87 -21.87 -34.15
N SER A 210 10.52 -23.03 -34.02
CA SER A 210 9.93 -24.31 -34.41
C SER A 210 8.67 -24.67 -33.60
N ILE A 211 7.78 -25.46 -34.21
CA ILE A 211 6.48 -25.88 -33.64
C ILE A 211 6.56 -26.37 -32.17
N PRO A 212 7.60 -27.15 -31.74
CA PRO A 212 7.72 -27.55 -30.34
C PRO A 212 7.94 -26.39 -29.36
N LEU A 213 8.68 -25.36 -29.76
CA LEU A 213 8.96 -24.17 -28.94
C LEU A 213 7.71 -23.30 -28.77
N ILE A 214 6.86 -23.23 -29.81
CA ILE A 214 5.57 -22.53 -29.74
C ILE A 214 4.67 -23.16 -28.67
N ILE A 215 4.55 -24.49 -28.65
CA ILE A 215 3.74 -25.21 -27.65
C ILE A 215 4.24 -24.92 -26.23
N LEU A 216 5.56 -24.92 -26.04
CA LEU A 216 6.18 -24.60 -24.77
C LEU A 216 5.92 -23.14 -24.35
N GLY A 217 6.03 -22.19 -25.27
CA GLY A 217 5.73 -20.77 -25.01
C GLY A 217 4.28 -20.53 -24.61
N VAL A 218 3.33 -21.16 -25.30
CA VAL A 218 1.89 -21.08 -24.94
C VAL A 218 1.64 -21.64 -23.54
N SER A 219 2.30 -22.75 -23.19
CA SER A 219 2.20 -23.34 -21.85
C SER A 219 2.73 -22.39 -20.77
N ILE A 220 3.91 -21.80 -20.99
CA ILE A 220 4.51 -20.82 -20.07
C ILE A 220 3.64 -19.58 -19.94
N PHE A 221 3.06 -19.07 -21.03
CA PHE A 221 2.17 -17.93 -21.00
C PHE A 221 0.97 -18.17 -20.07
N PHE A 222 0.29 -19.31 -20.22
CA PHE A 222 -0.88 -19.62 -19.40
C PHE A 222 -0.52 -19.84 -17.93
N ILE A 223 0.52 -20.63 -17.66
CA ILE A 223 0.95 -20.96 -16.29
C ILE A 223 1.55 -19.73 -15.59
N GLY A 224 2.38 -18.98 -16.31
CA GLY A 224 3.04 -17.78 -15.80
C GLY A 224 2.04 -16.72 -15.39
N HIS A 225 1.08 -16.39 -16.26
CA HIS A 225 0.06 -15.40 -15.93
C HIS A 225 -0.92 -15.87 -14.86
N LEU A 226 -1.25 -17.16 -14.81
CA LEU A 226 -2.01 -17.72 -13.70
C LEU A 226 -1.28 -17.49 -12.36
N PHE A 227 0.02 -17.75 -12.33
CA PHE A 227 0.84 -17.51 -11.14
C PHE A 227 0.95 -16.03 -10.79
N ASN A 228 1.13 -15.17 -11.79
CA ASN A 228 1.18 -13.72 -11.60
C ASN A 228 -0.13 -13.17 -11.00
N ILE A 229 -1.29 -13.65 -11.45
CA ILE A 229 -2.60 -13.27 -10.87
C ILE A 229 -2.70 -13.74 -9.41
N ILE A 230 -2.28 -14.97 -9.13
CA ILE A 230 -2.28 -15.49 -7.75
C ILE A 230 -1.42 -14.58 -6.87
N LEU A 231 -0.16 -14.33 -7.24
CA LEU A 231 0.71 -13.45 -6.46
C LEU A 231 0.15 -12.03 -6.35
N GLY A 232 -0.35 -11.46 -7.45
CA GLY A 232 -0.93 -10.12 -7.50
C GLY A 232 -2.15 -9.93 -6.60
N VAL A 233 -2.88 -11.00 -6.25
CA VAL A 233 -3.98 -10.94 -5.29
C VAL A 233 -3.51 -11.20 -3.86
N PHE A 234 -2.61 -12.16 -3.63
CA PHE A 234 -2.19 -12.55 -2.29
C PHE A 234 -1.14 -11.60 -1.68
N GLU A 235 -0.14 -11.16 -2.45
CA GLU A 235 0.95 -10.34 -1.92
C GLU A 235 0.47 -8.98 -1.38
N PRO A 236 -0.34 -8.19 -2.11
CA PRO A 236 -0.84 -6.93 -1.59
C PRO A 236 -1.78 -7.12 -0.39
N GLY A 237 -2.49 -8.24 -0.32
CA GLY A 237 -3.35 -8.57 0.82
C GLY A 237 -2.55 -8.76 2.11
N ILE A 238 -1.47 -9.55 2.06
CA ILE A 238 -0.61 -9.82 3.23
C ILE A 238 0.21 -8.58 3.59
N GLN A 239 0.82 -7.94 2.59
CA GLN A 239 1.71 -6.80 2.81
C GLN A 239 0.92 -5.55 3.20
N GLY A 240 -0.25 -5.33 2.59
CA GLY A 240 -1.16 -4.25 2.98
C GLY A 240 -1.67 -4.41 4.41
N ALA A 241 -2.02 -5.64 4.82
CA ALA A 241 -2.36 -5.91 6.21
C ALA A 241 -1.20 -5.57 7.15
N ARG A 242 0.04 -5.95 6.80
CA ARG A 242 1.23 -5.58 7.60
C ARG A 242 1.38 -4.06 7.76
N LEU A 243 1.28 -3.29 6.68
CA LEU A 243 1.35 -1.82 6.75
C LEU A 243 0.25 -1.28 7.68
N LEU A 244 -0.98 -1.80 7.58
CA LEU A 244 -2.09 -1.36 8.42
C LEU A 244 -1.87 -1.70 9.90
N TYR A 245 -1.43 -2.92 10.22
CA TYR A 245 -1.24 -3.35 11.60
C TYR A 245 -0.03 -2.70 12.27
N VAL A 246 1.11 -2.65 11.56
CA VAL A 246 2.38 -2.24 12.16
C VAL A 246 2.57 -0.73 12.06
N GLU A 247 2.22 -0.11 10.94
CA GLU A 247 2.57 1.29 10.70
C GLU A 247 1.42 2.24 11.01
N PHE A 248 0.18 1.84 10.72
CA PHE A 248 -1.01 2.64 10.98
C PHE A 248 -1.58 2.43 12.39
N PHE A 249 -1.96 1.20 12.75
CA PHE A 249 -2.60 0.92 14.05
C PHE A 249 -1.69 1.19 15.25
N SER A 250 -0.37 1.01 15.11
CA SER A 250 0.58 1.30 16.21
C SER A 250 0.57 2.75 16.69
N LYS A 251 0.03 3.70 15.90
CA LYS A 251 0.00 5.14 16.25
C LYS A 251 -1.12 5.54 17.19
N PHE A 252 -2.22 4.79 17.22
CA PHE A 252 -3.41 5.14 18.00
C PHE A 252 -4.01 3.98 18.79
N TYR A 253 -3.77 2.73 18.39
CA TYR A 253 -4.42 1.58 19.00
C TYR A 253 -3.59 1.01 20.16
N HIS A 254 -4.16 1.00 21.36
CA HIS A 254 -3.59 0.32 22.53
C HIS A 254 -4.42 -0.95 22.83
N GLY A 255 -3.76 -2.12 22.80
CA GLY A 255 -4.42 -3.43 22.87
C GLY A 255 -4.98 -3.85 24.23
N ASN A 256 -5.05 -2.96 25.23
CA ASN A 256 -5.40 -3.30 26.62
C ASN A 256 -6.93 -3.39 26.90
N GLY A 257 -7.76 -3.52 25.88
CA GLY A 257 -9.21 -3.62 26.02
C GLY A 257 -9.69 -5.03 26.41
N ARG A 258 -10.82 -5.12 27.14
CA ARG A 258 -11.51 -6.39 27.35
C ARG A 258 -12.54 -6.60 26.23
N PRO A 259 -12.54 -7.75 25.53
CA PRO A 259 -13.54 -8.00 24.50
C PRO A 259 -14.94 -8.00 25.12
N PHE A 260 -15.85 -7.24 24.53
CA PHE A 260 -17.24 -7.25 24.95
C PHE A 260 -17.81 -8.66 24.77
N LYS A 261 -18.20 -9.27 25.90
CA LYS A 261 -18.93 -10.54 25.90
C LYS A 261 -20.39 -10.20 26.17
N PRO A 262 -21.27 -10.20 25.15
CA PRO A 262 -22.68 -10.01 25.39
C PRO A 262 -23.21 -11.13 26.28
N PHE A 263 -24.19 -10.82 27.12
CA PHE A 263 -25.00 -11.82 27.80
C PHE A 263 -25.80 -12.57 26.73
N GLY A 264 -25.26 -13.67 26.21
CA GLY A 264 -25.87 -14.46 25.15
C GLY A 264 -25.50 -15.92 25.25
N ILE A 265 -26.51 -16.79 25.22
CA ILE A 265 -26.33 -18.24 25.19
C ILE A 265 -26.09 -18.65 23.74
N ARG A 266 -24.90 -19.15 23.39
CA ARG A 266 -24.70 -19.82 22.10
C ARG A 266 -25.47 -21.14 22.10
N ARG A 267 -26.69 -21.14 21.58
CA ARG A 267 -27.52 -22.34 21.40
C ARG A 267 -26.84 -23.25 20.39
N ARG A 268 -26.41 -24.46 20.82
CA ARG A 268 -25.81 -25.48 19.96
C ARG A 268 -26.80 -26.55 19.48
N PHE A 269 -27.96 -26.68 20.15
CA PHE A 269 -28.89 -27.81 20.00
C PHE A 269 -30.36 -27.40 19.79
N THR A 270 -30.66 -26.11 19.59
CA THR A 270 -32.03 -25.61 19.40
C THR A 270 -32.03 -24.54 18.32
N ASN A 271 -32.97 -24.63 17.36
CA ASN A 271 -33.15 -23.64 16.31
C ASN A 271 -33.91 -22.42 16.84
N ASP A 272 -33.56 -21.23 16.35
CA ASP A 272 -34.32 -20.02 16.63
C ASP A 272 -35.66 -20.09 15.89
N GLN A 273 -36.75 -19.92 16.63
CA GLN A 273 -38.11 -19.97 16.10
C GLN A 273 -38.58 -18.62 15.54
N TYR A 274 -37.81 -17.56 15.77
CA TYR A 274 -38.11 -16.21 15.28
C TYR A 274 -36.84 -15.61 14.68
N ASP A 275 -36.90 -15.31 13.39
CA ASP A 275 -35.91 -14.49 12.70
C ASP A 275 -35.99 -13.08 13.26
N ILE A 276 -34.98 -12.68 14.03
CA ILE A 276 -34.80 -11.27 14.38
C ILE A 276 -34.38 -10.58 13.07
N GLU A 277 -35.35 -9.91 12.45
CA GLU A 277 -35.14 -9.06 11.27
C GLU A 277 -33.89 -8.21 11.46
N LYS A 278 -32.97 -8.34 10.50
CA LYS A 278 -31.69 -7.62 10.45
C LYS A 278 -31.74 -6.52 9.42
#